data_AF-A0A1I6QGK5-F1
#
_entry.id   AF-A0A1I6QGK5-F1
#
_cell.length_a   1.000
_cell.length_b   1.000
_cell.length_c   1.000
_cell.angle_alpha   90.00
_cell.angle_beta   90.00
_cell.angle_gamma   90.00
#
_symmetry.space_group_name_H-M   'P 1'
#
loop_
_entity.id
_entity.type
_entity.pdbx_description
1 polymer ?
#
loop_
_entity_poly.entity_id
_entity_poly.type
_entity_poly.pdbx_seq_one_letter_code
_entity_poly.pdbx_strand_id
1 'polypeptide(L)' 'MSEPPRLLLVRCLAPGCFHEAVLDAKTLFPDGDRPPPGRSERFRCVCGAKRATLEYLRRRPRPPNPCGWI' A
#
# COMPACT_ATOMS: atom_id res chain seq x y z
N MET A 1 8.55 20.38 10.27
CA MET A 1 8.71 18.93 10.11
C MET A 1 7.56 18.43 9.26
N SER A 2 7.83 17.89 8.08
CA SER A 2 6.77 17.35 7.21
C SER A 2 6.14 16.13 7.89
N GLU A 3 4.82 16.13 8.03
CA GLU A 3 4.09 15.02 8.63
C GLU A 3 4.41 13.70 7.90
N PRO A 4 4.68 12.59 8.60
CA PRO A 4 5.03 11.33 7.93
C PRO A 4 3.88 10.88 7.03
N PRO A 5 4.19 10.34 5.83
CA PRO A 5 3.18 9.93 4.86
C PRO A 5 2.16 8.98 5.50
N ARG A 6 0.88 9.38 5.42
CA ARG A 6 -0.25 8.61 5.99
C ARG A 6 -0.67 7.44 5.11
N LEU A 7 -0.33 7.46 3.83
CA LEU A 7 -0.81 6.49 2.87
C LEU A 7 0.23 5.40 2.68
N LEU A 8 -0.21 4.15 2.76
CA LEU A 8 0.60 2.97 2.54
C LEU A 8 0.03 2.20 1.35
N LEU A 9 0.76 2.18 0.25
CA LEU A 9 0.48 1.30 -0.87
C LEU A 9 1.02 -0.10 -0.57
N VAL A 10 0.14 -1.09 -0.68
CA VAL A 10 0.47 -2.50 -0.50
C VAL A 10 0.21 -3.20 -1.83
N ARG A 11 1.22 -3.86 -2.40
CA ARG A 11 1.11 -4.63 -3.66
C ARG A 11 1.42 -6.09 -3.42
N CYS A 12 0.59 -6.99 -3.94
CA CYS A 12 0.86 -8.42 -3.84
C CYS A 12 2.05 -8.80 -4.75
N LEU A 13 2.90 -9.71 -4.28
CA LEU A 13 4.05 -10.26 -5.03
C LEU A 13 3.83 -11.72 -5.46
N ALA A 14 2.61 -12.24 -5.36
CA ALA A 14 2.33 -13.58 -5.86
C ALA A 14 2.42 -13.61 -7.39
N PRO A 15 3.02 -14.65 -7.98
CA PRO A 15 3.04 -14.81 -9.43
C PRO A 15 1.62 -14.73 -10.03
N GLY A 16 1.42 -13.88 -11.03
CA GLY A 16 0.12 -13.70 -11.70
C GLY A 16 -0.91 -12.87 -10.92
N CYS A 17 -0.57 -12.30 -9.76
CA CYS A 17 -1.45 -11.44 -8.98
C CYS A 17 -1.05 -9.96 -9.16
N PHE A 18 -2.04 -9.11 -9.46
CA PHE A 18 -1.85 -7.67 -9.65
C PHE A 18 -2.63 -6.83 -8.64
N HIS A 19 -3.10 -7.44 -7.55
CA HIS A 19 -3.85 -6.73 -6.53
C HIS A 19 -2.96 -5.76 -5.75
N GLU A 20 -3.45 -4.53 -5.65
CA GLU A 20 -2.86 -3.48 -4.83
C GLU A 20 -3.95 -2.72 -4.06
N ALA A 21 -3.58 -2.17 -2.91
CA ALA A 21 -4.47 -1.38 -2.08
C ALA A 21 -3.72 -0.20 -1.46
N VAL A 22 -4.37 0.96 -1.41
CA VAL A 22 -3.88 2.12 -0.65
C VAL A 22 -4.61 2.16 0.68
N LEU A 23 -3.85 2.01 1.76
CA LEU A 23 -4.35 1.94 3.12
C LEU A 23 -3.92 3.19 3.90
N ASP A 24 -4.66 3.51 4.97
CA ASP A 24 -4.24 4.54 5.92
C ASP A 24 -3.33 3.91 6.99
N ALA A 25 -2.04 4.26 6.95
CA ALA A 25 -1.02 3.77 7.86
C ALA A 25 -1.20 4.27 9.30
N LYS A 26 -1.85 5.43 9.51
CA LYS A 26 -2.14 5.94 10.85
C LYS A 26 -3.23 5.11 11.51
N THR A 27 -4.24 4.70 10.75
CA THR A 27 -5.32 3.83 11.23
C THR A 27 -4.83 2.41 11.48
N LEU A 28 -3.97 1.87 10.60
CA LEU A 28 -3.43 0.51 10.74
C LEU A 28 -2.37 0.37 11.85
N PHE A 29 -1.56 1.40 12.05
CA PHE A 29 -0.45 1.40 13.00
C PHE A 29 -0.57 2.63 13.92
N PRO A 30 -1.56 2.65 14.83
CA PRO A 30 -1.81 3.79 15.71
C PRO A 30 -0.63 4.04 16.66
N ASP A 31 0.03 2.97 17.12
CA ASP A 31 1.14 3.02 18.09
C ASP A 31 2.51 3.27 17.45
N GLY A 32 2.57 3.49 16.13
CA GLY A 32 3.80 3.83 15.44
C GLY A 32 4.70 2.64 15.05
N ASP A 33 4.27 1.39 15.24
CA ASP A 33 4.94 0.17 14.72
C ASP A 33 4.75 0.00 13.19
N ARG A 34 5.05 1.07 12.47
CA ARG A 34 4.93 1.13 11.02
C ARG A 34 6.04 0.30 10.39
N PRO A 35 5.72 -0.71 9.54
CA PRO A 35 6.74 -1.47 8.85
C PRO A 35 7.52 -0.56 7.89
N PRO A 36 8.83 -0.81 7.68
CA PRO A 36 9.61 -0.09 6.70
C PRO A 36 9.08 -0.33 5.27
N PRO A 37 9.31 0.59 4.32
CA PRO A 37 9.05 0.34 2.92
C PRO A 37 9.88 -0.86 2.41
N GLY A 38 9.35 -1.59 1.44
CA GLY A 38 9.97 -2.80 0.89
C GLY A 38 9.11 -4.05 1.05
N ARG A 39 9.73 -5.23 1.09
CA ARG A 39 9.00 -6.50 1.18
C ARG A 39 8.42 -6.71 2.59
N SER A 40 7.21 -7.23 2.66
CA SER A 40 6.53 -7.54 3.91
C SER A 40 5.65 -8.79 3.78
N GLU A 41 5.47 -9.48 4.90
CA GLU A 41 4.56 -10.62 5.05
C GLU A 41 3.39 -10.34 6.01
N ARG A 42 3.27 -9.08 6.49
CA ARG A 42 2.22 -8.66 7.44
C ARG A 42 0.83 -8.55 6.80
N PHE A 43 0.74 -8.54 5.47
CA PHE A 43 -0.49 -8.33 4.72
C PHE A 43 -0.88 -9.61 3.97
N ARG A 44 -2.17 -9.94 3.98
CA ARG A 44 -2.71 -11.07 3.20
C ARG A 44 -3.55 -10.53 2.05
N CYS A 45 -3.18 -10.90 0.83
CA CYS A 45 -3.95 -10.62 -0.37
C CYS A 45 -5.19 -11.53 -0.46
N VAL A 46 -6.21 -11.10 -1.21
CA VAL A 46 -7.39 -11.92 -1.54
C VAL A 46 -7.04 -13.22 -2.27
N CYS A 47 -5.90 -13.29 -2.97
CA CYS A 47 -5.39 -14.52 -3.57
C CYS A 47 -4.78 -15.50 -2.55
N GLY A 48 -4.76 -15.17 -1.25
CA GLY A 48 -4.23 -15.99 -0.17
C GLY A 48 -2.74 -15.79 0.14
N ALA A 49 -1.97 -15.17 -0.77
CA ALA A 49 -0.56 -14.90 -0.57
C ALA A 49 -0.30 -13.84 0.51
N LYS A 50 0.81 -14.02 1.24
CA LYS A 50 1.29 -13.05 2.25
C LYS A 50 2.41 -12.13 1.75
N ARG A 51 3.07 -12.50 0.66
CA ARG A 51 4.20 -11.72 0.11
C ARG A 51 3.67 -10.46 -0.54
N ALA A 52 4.09 -9.30 -0.03
CA ALA A 52 3.72 -7.99 -0.55
C ALA A 52 4.90 -7.02 -0.57
N THR A 53 4.81 -5.96 -1.37
CA THR A 53 5.64 -4.76 -1.22
C THR A 53 4.86 -3.61 -0.60
N LEU A 54 5.58 -2.79 0.15
CA LEU A 54 5.09 -1.63 0.87
C LEU A 54 5.77 -0.38 0.36
N GLU A 55 4.99 0.64 0.04
CA GLU A 55 5.48 1.95 -0.36
C GLU A 55 4.66 3.03 0.35
N TYR A 56 5.34 3.97 1.03
CA TYR A 56 4.67 5.10 1.66
C TYR A 56 4.49 6.23 0.67
N LEU A 57 3.24 6.65 0.49
CA LEU A 57 2.87 7.68 -0.46
C LEU A 57 2.59 9.00 0.25
N ARG A 58 3.08 10.10 -0.32
CA ARG A 58 2.77 11.46 0.16
C ARG A 58 1.40 11.96 -0.32
N ARG A 59 0.88 11.41 -1.41
CA ARG A 59 -0.41 11.75 -2.02
C ARG A 59 -1.07 10.46 -2.51
N ARG A 60 -2.40 10.41 -2.55
CA ARG A 60 -3.08 9.25 -3.16
C ARG A 60 -2.63 9.13 -4.61
N PRO A 61 -2.28 7.92 -5.09
CA PRO A 61 -2.08 7.73 -6.52
C PRO A 61 -3.36 8.19 -7.20
N ARG A 62 -3.21 9.07 -8.20
CA ARG A 62 -4.33 9.33 -9.08
C ARG A 62 -4.62 7.99 -9.76
N PRO A 63 -5.84 7.44 -9.69
CA PRO A 63 -6.15 6.25 -10.47
C PRO A 63 -5.74 6.55 -11.92
N PRO A 64 -5.12 5.60 -12.63
CA PRO A 64 -4.94 5.78 -14.07
C PRO A 64 -6.32 6.14 -14.61
N ASN A 65 -6.40 7.27 -15.32
CA ASN A 65 -7.61 7.67 -16.04
C ASN A 65 -7.41 7.21 -17.49
N PRO A 66 -7.59 5.91 -17.80
CA PRO A 66 -7.35 5.41 -19.16
C PRO A 66 -8.34 6.03 -20.17
N CYS A 67 -9.45 6.59 -19.68
CA CYS A 67 -10.54 7.13 -20.49
C CYS A 67 -10.68 8.66 -20.43
N GLY A 68 -9.80 9.38 -19.71
CA GLY A 68 -9.68 10.84 -19.79
C GLY A 68 -10.85 11.69 -19.29
N TRP A 69 -11.87 11.13 -18.62
CA TRP A 69 -13.03 11.92 -18.21
C TRP A 69 -12.68 12.89 -17.07
N ILE A 70 -13.10 14.14 -17.24
CA ILE A 70 -12.94 15.30 -16.34
C ILE A 70 -14.08 15.31 -15.33
#